data_AF-A0A2R7QPR1-F1
#
_entry.id   AF-A0A2R7QPR1-F1
#
_cell.length_a   1.000
_cell.length_b   1.000
_cell.length_c   1.000
_cell.angle_alpha   90.00
_cell.angle_beta   90.00
_cell.angle_gamma   90.00
#
_symmetry.space_group_name_H-M   'P 1'
#
loop_
_entity.id
_entity.type
_entity.pdbx_description
1 polymer ?
#
loop_
_entity_poly.entity_id
_entity_poly.type
_entity_poly.pdbx_seq_one_letter_code
_entity_poly.pdbx_strand_id
1 'polypeptide(L)'
;MTEPIVDAAPALDFDLRSLPKVSLHDHLDGGLRPATIIELAEAVGHTLPSTDPVALGQWFRESADSGSLVRYLETFDHTVAV
;
A
#
# COMPACT_ATOMS: atom_id res chain seq x y z
N MET A 1 0.97 20.64 8.15
CA MET A 1 0.40 20.07 9.40
C MET A 1 -1.09 20.32 9.33
N THR A 2 -1.84 19.32 8.89
CA THR A 2 -3.30 19.34 8.95
C THR A 2 -3.68 19.00 10.39
N GLU A 3 -4.44 19.87 11.03
CA GLU A 3 -5.01 19.61 12.36
C GLU A 3 -5.72 18.25 12.37
N PRO A 4 -5.63 17.46 13.46
CA PRO A 4 -6.30 16.18 13.53
C PRO A 4 -7.81 16.38 13.42
N ILE A 5 -8.46 15.66 12.50
CA ILE A 5 -9.91 15.62 12.41
C ILE A 5 -10.39 14.84 13.65
N VAL A 6 -10.85 15.57 14.67
CA VAL A 6 -11.31 15.02 15.97
C VAL A 6 -12.77 14.57 15.96
N ASP A 7 -13.43 14.54 14.80
CA ASP A 7 -14.81 14.06 14.73
C ASP A 7 -14.80 12.52 14.72
N ALA A 8 -15.02 11.93 15.89
CA ALA A 8 -15.18 10.50 16.02
C ALA A 8 -16.34 10.06 15.14
N ALA A 9 -16.10 9.06 14.28
CA ALA A 9 -17.16 8.48 13.47
C ALA A 9 -18.37 8.14 14.36
N PRO A 10 -19.61 8.44 13.92
CA PRO A 10 -20.79 8.20 14.71
C PRO A 10 -20.86 6.72 15.12
N ALA A 11 -21.33 6.46 16.33
CA ALA A 11 -21.54 5.10 16.78
C ALA A 11 -22.55 4.42 15.84
N LEU A 12 -22.08 3.42 15.10
CA LEU A 12 -22.92 2.63 14.22
C LEU A 12 -23.72 1.64 15.06
N ASP A 13 -25.00 1.50 14.73
CA ASP A 13 -25.93 0.53 15.33
C ASP A 13 -25.82 -0.86 14.71
N PHE A 14 -24.96 -1.06 13.70
CA PHE A 14 -24.71 -2.32 13.02
C PHE A 14 -23.20 -2.63 12.86
N ASP A 15 -22.86 -3.91 12.71
CA ASP A 15 -21.48 -4.35 12.46
C ASP A 15 -21.11 -4.15 10.97
N LEU A 16 -20.19 -3.22 10.68
CA LEU A 16 -19.66 -2.98 9.34
C LEU A 16 -19.14 -4.26 8.65
N ARG A 17 -18.60 -5.22 9.40
CA ARG A 17 -18.07 -6.47 8.86
C ARG A 17 -19.17 -7.40 8.35
N SER A 18 -20.42 -7.21 8.79
CA SER A 18 -21.57 -8.04 8.38
C SER A 18 -22.13 -7.69 7.00
N LEU A 19 -21.88 -6.47 6.51
CA LEU A 19 -22.37 -6.01 5.20
C LEU A 19 -21.70 -6.77 4.04
N PRO A 20 -22.30 -6.92 2.85
CA PRO A 20 -21.57 -7.33 1.65
C PRO A 20 -20.68 -6.17 1.15
N LYS A 21 -19.36 -6.39 1.05
CA LYS A 21 -18.40 -5.35 0.62
C LYS A 21 -18.13 -5.47 -0.87
N VAL A 22 -17.97 -4.32 -1.52
CA VAL A 22 -17.51 -4.20 -2.89
C VAL A 22 -16.30 -3.28 -2.92
N SER A 23 -15.27 -3.65 -3.70
CA SER A 23 -14.17 -2.77 -4.05
C SER A 23 -14.36 -2.32 -5.49
N LEU A 24 -14.56 -1.02 -5.71
CA LEU A 24 -14.76 -0.44 -7.04
C LEU A 24 -13.48 0.16 -7.61
N HIS A 25 -12.53 0.49 -6.74
CA HIS A 25 -11.24 1.04 -7.10
C HIS A 25 -10.18 0.27 -6.34
N ASP A 26 -9.54 -0.67 -7.03
CA ASP A 26 -8.39 -1.41 -6.52
C ASP A 26 -7.41 -1.62 -7.66
N HIS A 27 -6.14 -1.30 -7.40
CA HIS A 27 -5.06 -1.49 -8.35
C HIS A 27 -4.39 -2.82 -8.02
N LEU A 28 -4.64 -3.83 -8.83
CA LEU A 28 -4.07 -5.17 -8.62
C LEU A 28 -2.53 -5.12 -8.62
N ASP A 29 -1.97 -4.31 -9.51
CA ASP A 29 -0.54 -4.00 -9.65
C ASP A 29 0.02 -3.13 -8.50
N GLY A 30 -0.83 -2.58 -7.63
CA GLY A 30 -0.45 -1.89 -6.39
C GLY A 30 -0.71 -2.71 -5.12
N GLY A 31 -1.32 -3.90 -5.23
CA GLY A 31 -1.82 -4.70 -4.10
C GLY A 31 -0.92 -5.87 -3.67
N LEU A 32 0.32 -5.94 -4.16
CA LEU A 32 1.23 -7.05 -3.91
C LEU A 32 1.76 -7.07 -2.46
N ARG A 33 1.99 -8.26 -1.92
CA ARG A 33 2.64 -8.44 -0.61
C ARG A 33 4.14 -8.11 -0.74
N PRO A 34 4.77 -7.36 0.18
CA PRO A 34 6.20 -7.06 0.13
C PRO A 34 7.10 -8.30 -0.01
N ALA A 35 6.77 -9.38 0.72
CA ALA A 35 7.50 -10.65 0.60
C ALA A 35 7.42 -11.26 -0.81
N THR A 36 6.28 -11.15 -1.48
CA THR A 36 6.09 -11.63 -2.85
C THR A 36 6.89 -10.78 -3.84
N ILE A 37 6.93 -9.45 -3.66
CA ILE A 37 7.77 -8.57 -4.48
C ILE A 37 9.25 -8.97 -4.36
N ILE A 38 9.72 -9.26 -3.15
CA ILE A 38 11.12 -9.68 -2.90
C ILE A 38 11.43 -11.00 -3.61
N GLU A 39 10.57 -12.01 -3.45
CA GLU A 39 10.73 -13.32 -4.10
C GLU A 39 10.81 -13.21 -5.63
N LEU A 40 9.89 -12.44 -6.23
CA LEU A 40 9.85 -12.27 -7.68
C LEU A 40 11.01 -11.41 -8.18
N ALA A 41 11.39 -10.36 -7.45
CA ALA A 41 12.55 -9.53 -7.79
C ALA A 41 13.85 -10.34 -7.79
N GLU A 42 14.04 -11.24 -6.82
CA GLU A 42 15.17 -12.16 -6.78
C GLU A 42 15.18 -13.08 -8.03
N ALA A 43 14.02 -13.61 -8.41
CA ALA A 43 13.89 -14.51 -9.55
C ALA A 43 14.24 -13.86 -10.90
N VAL A 44 13.98 -12.55 -11.05
CA VAL A 44 14.24 -11.80 -12.30
C VAL A 44 15.50 -10.92 -12.24
N GLY A 45 16.18 -10.86 -11.09
CA GLY A 45 17.35 -10.01 -10.88
C GLY A 45 17.03 -8.51 -10.77
N HIS A 46 15.82 -8.15 -10.34
CA HIS A 46 15.40 -6.76 -10.13
C HIS A 46 15.91 -6.23 -8.79
N THR A 47 16.35 -4.97 -8.75
CA THR A 47 16.86 -4.36 -7.52
C THR A 47 15.73 -3.66 -6.76
N LEU A 48 15.63 -3.98 -5.48
CA LEU A 48 14.70 -3.35 -4.55
C LEU A 48 15.44 -2.44 -3.55
N PRO A 49 14.76 -1.43 -2.98
CA PRO A 49 15.34 -0.60 -1.92
C PRO A 49 15.57 -1.37 -0.61
N SER A 50 14.93 -2.53 -0.43
CA SER A 50 15.16 -3.45 0.69
C SER A 50 14.73 -4.88 0.33
N THR A 51 15.40 -5.87 0.91
CA THR A 51 15.00 -7.31 0.88
C THR A 51 14.43 -7.80 2.22
N ASP A 52 14.25 -6.90 3.21
CA ASP A 52 13.44 -7.17 4.39
C ASP A 52 11.98 -6.76 4.12
N PRO A 53 11.00 -7.67 4.20
CA PRO A 53 9.61 -7.36 3.91
C PRO A 53 9.01 -6.30 4.83
N VAL A 54 9.48 -6.17 6.08
CA VAL A 54 8.98 -5.13 7.00
C VAL A 54 9.47 -3.77 6.55
N ALA A 55 10.78 -3.61 6.35
CA ALA A 55 11.36 -2.36 5.86
C ALA A 55 10.83 -1.96 4.47
N LEU A 56 10.68 -2.92 3.54
CA LEU A 56 10.12 -2.64 2.22
C LEU A 56 8.65 -2.17 2.32
N GLY A 57 7.85 -2.81 3.17
CA GLY A 57 6.47 -2.40 3.42
C GLY A 57 6.35 -1.03 4.08
N GLN A 58 7.31 -0.65 4.94
CA GLN A 58 7.38 0.70 5.51
C GLN A 58 7.71 1.73 4.44
N TRP A 59 8.69 1.45 3.56
CA TRP A 59 9.05 2.33 2.46
C TRP A 59 7.88 2.62 1.51
N PHE A 60 7.11 1.59 1.11
CA PHE A 60 5.90 1.79 0.31
C PHE A 60 4.88 2.69 1.03
N ARG A 61 4.66 2.48 2.34
CA ARG A 61 3.70 3.25 3.14
C ARG A 61 4.12 4.71 3.29
N GLU A 62 5.40 4.97 3.55
CA GLU A 62 5.95 6.32 3.67
C GLU A 62 5.85 7.09 2.36
N SER A 63 6.09 6.42 1.22
CA SER A 63 5.89 7.05 -0.09
C SER A 63 4.40 7.34 -0.35
N ALA A 64 3.52 6.43 0.06
CA ALA A 64 2.08 6.62 -0.12
C ALA A 64 1.50 7.74 0.75
N ASP A 65 2.06 7.95 1.96
CA ASP A 65 1.68 9.03 2.87
C ASP A 65 2.46 10.33 2.62
N SER A 66 3.22 10.43 1.53
CA SER A 66 4.12 11.57 1.30
C SER A 66 3.40 12.87 0.91
N GLY A 67 2.09 12.85 0.71
CA GLY A 67 1.32 13.99 0.18
C GLY A 67 1.66 14.37 -1.28
N SER A 68 2.32 13.49 -2.04
CA SER A 68 2.68 13.72 -3.44
C SER A 68 2.25 12.54 -4.30
N LEU A 69 1.36 12.80 -5.26
CA LEU A 69 0.93 11.79 -6.22
C LEU A 69 2.12 11.21 -7.02
N VAL A 70 3.09 12.04 -7.36
CA VAL A 70 4.27 11.59 -8.12
C VAL A 70 5.07 10.57 -7.31
N ARG A 71 5.33 10.84 -6.02
CA ARG A 71 6.05 9.89 -5.16
C ARG A 71 5.27 8.61 -4.90
N TYR A 72 3.95 8.71 -4.73
CA TYR A 72 3.10 7.53 -4.66
C TYR A 72 3.29 6.64 -5.90
N LEU A 73 3.26 7.23 -7.11
CA LEU A 73 3.38 6.50 -8.37
C LEU A 73 4.79 5.97 -8.64
N GLU A 74 5.86 6.62 -8.16
CA GLU A 74 7.25 6.12 -8.29
C GLU A 74 7.41 4.71 -7.69
N THR A 75 6.60 4.34 -6.69
CA THR A 75 6.69 3.01 -6.10
C THR A 75 6.23 1.88 -7.03
N PHE A 76 5.41 2.20 -8.04
CA PHE A 76 4.92 1.21 -9.02
C PHE A 76 6.04 0.68 -9.91
N ASP A 77 7.17 1.39 -10.06
CA ASP A 77 8.34 0.90 -10.79
C ASP A 77 8.84 -0.46 -10.24
N HIS A 78 8.60 -0.74 -8.96
CA HIS A 78 8.94 -2.04 -8.37
C HIS A 78 7.86 -3.09 -8.54
N THR A 79 6.58 -2.72 -8.46
CA THR A 79 5.48 -3.68 -8.51
C THR A 79 5.14 -4.13 -9.93
N VAL A 80 5.37 -3.30 -10.94
CA VAL A 80 5.17 -3.67 -12.36
C VAL A 80 6.38 -4.39 -12.97
N ALA A 81 7.54 -4.36 -12.30
CA ALA A 81 8.76 -5.04 -12.72
C ALA A 81 8.77 -6.54 -12.36
N VAL A 82 7.84 -6.99 -11.52
CA VAL A 82 7.77 -8.34 -10.95
C VAL A 82 6.48 -9.07 -11.27
#